data_AF-A0A4R5A0I7-F1
#
_entry.id   AF-A0A4R5A0I7-F1
#
_cell.length_a   1.000
_cell.length_b   1.000
_cell.length_c   1.000
_cell.angle_alpha   90.00
_cell.angle_beta   90.00
_cell.angle_gamma   90.00
#
_symmetry.space_group_name_H-M   'P 1'
#
loop_
_entity.id
_entity.type
_entity.pdbx_description
1 polymer ?
#
loop_
_entity_poly.entity_id
_entity_poly.type
_entity_poly.pdbx_seq_one_letter_code
_entity_poly.pdbx_strand_id
1 'polypeptide(L)'
;MGGRRVARPPARRLNGLPRRAAFAVLLVAALATGRAVEGLMPVDDETVAPFERTGGIGDRVEARWGDVQVTSVAGSTRIEDPYGTVHVTGGVYVVVDWTYTAAGEPQVPAYVALRDTEGRVFRTSVERNPYSSGGAAQPGIPRRVAAAIEVPADAVAGARLVVTLETNPEDHRRDDIVVVDLGLTQDDADAWATSEEPVEVAEPADGPGAAS
;
A
#
# COMPACT_ATOMS: atom_id res chain seq x y z
N MET A 1 71.83 -31.57 -56.50
CA MET A 1 70.92 -30.40 -56.58
C MET A 1 69.59 -30.86 -56.01
N GLY A 2 69.06 -30.41 -54.87
CA GLY A 2 69.11 -29.08 -54.26
C GLY A 2 67.72 -28.46 -54.36
N GLY A 3 66.77 -28.87 -53.49
CA GLY A 3 65.43 -28.31 -53.42
C GLY A 3 64.94 -28.25 -51.97
N ARG A 4 64.81 -27.05 -51.43
CA ARG A 4 64.61 -26.77 -49.99
C ARG A 4 63.24 -26.13 -49.78
N ARG A 5 62.44 -26.75 -48.88
CA ARG A 5 61.24 -26.24 -48.14
C ARG A 5 60.02 -25.88 -49.02
N VAL A 6 58.77 -26.09 -48.59
CA VAL A 6 58.10 -25.39 -47.46
C VAL A 6 57.10 -26.32 -46.76
N ALA A 7 57.20 -26.41 -45.43
CA ALA A 7 56.17 -27.03 -44.60
C ALA A 7 54.97 -26.06 -44.49
N ARG A 8 53.77 -26.51 -44.89
CA ARG A 8 52.52 -25.78 -44.66
C ARG A 8 52.17 -25.82 -43.17
N PRO A 9 51.78 -24.70 -42.54
CA PRO A 9 51.23 -24.73 -41.19
C PRO A 9 49.87 -25.46 -41.20
N PRO A 10 49.50 -26.17 -40.12
CA PRO A 10 48.18 -26.78 -40.02
C PRO A 10 47.13 -25.67 -40.00
N ALA A 11 46.15 -25.75 -40.91
CA ALA A 11 44.96 -24.93 -40.84
C ALA A 11 44.23 -25.26 -39.52
N ARG A 12 44.32 -24.36 -38.54
CA ARG A 12 43.46 -24.38 -37.36
C ARG A 12 42.03 -24.22 -37.87
N ARG A 13 41.31 -25.34 -37.99
CA ARG A 13 39.86 -25.33 -38.15
C ARG A 13 39.31 -24.69 -36.88
N LEU A 14 38.88 -23.43 -36.99
CA LEU A 14 37.95 -22.85 -36.03
C LEU A 14 36.69 -23.72 -36.14
N ASN A 15 36.54 -24.66 -35.21
CA ASN A 15 35.31 -25.40 -35.04
C ASN A 15 34.22 -24.37 -34.79
N GLY A 16 33.43 -24.08 -35.82
CA GLY A 16 32.23 -23.29 -35.68
C GLY A 16 31.35 -23.94 -34.62
N LEU A 17 30.91 -23.15 -33.65
CA LEU A 17 29.93 -23.60 -32.68
C LEU A 17 28.76 -24.23 -33.44
N PRO A 18 28.28 -25.41 -33.03
CA PRO A 18 27.08 -26.00 -33.64
C PRO A 18 25.98 -24.93 -33.61
N ARG A 19 25.22 -24.77 -34.70
CA ARG A 19 24.22 -23.69 -34.85
C ARG A 19 23.31 -23.52 -33.63
N ARG A 20 23.04 -24.61 -32.90
CA ARG A 20 22.28 -24.63 -31.64
C ARG A 20 22.98 -23.90 -30.49
N ALA A 21 24.31 -24.05 -30.35
CA ALA A 21 25.11 -23.32 -29.37
C ALA A 21 25.23 -21.84 -29.73
N ALA A 22 25.38 -21.50 -31.02
CA ALA A 22 25.36 -20.11 -31.47
C ALA A 22 24.00 -19.44 -31.18
N PHE A 23 22.90 -20.16 -31.39
CA PHE A 23 21.56 -19.69 -31.04
C PHE A 23 21.38 -19.50 -29.53
N ALA A 24 21.83 -20.46 -28.71
CA ALA A 24 21.76 -20.35 -27.25
C ALA A 24 22.56 -19.15 -26.73
N VAL A 25 23.77 -18.91 -27.28
CA VAL A 25 24.59 -17.74 -26.93
C VAL A 25 23.90 -16.44 -27.33
N LEU A 26 23.29 -16.38 -28.52
CA LEU A 26 22.51 -15.22 -28.96
C LEU A 26 21.30 -14.96 -28.05
N LEU A 27 20.62 -16.03 -27.61
CA LEU A 27 19.46 -15.92 -26.72
C LEU A 27 19.86 -15.39 -25.35
N VAL A 28 20.95 -15.93 -24.78
CA VAL A 28 21.52 -15.45 -23.52
C VAL A 28 22.02 -14.02 -23.64
N ALA A 29 22.68 -13.66 -24.74
CA ALA A 29 23.11 -12.29 -25.00
C ALA A 29 21.92 -11.34 -25.15
N ALA A 30 20.85 -11.75 -25.83
CA ALA A 30 19.63 -10.95 -25.96
C ALA A 30 18.93 -10.76 -24.61
N LEU A 31 18.82 -11.82 -23.80
CA LEU A 31 18.27 -11.75 -22.42
C LEU A 31 19.12 -10.87 -21.51
N ALA A 32 20.45 -11.01 -21.56
CA ALA A 32 21.36 -10.19 -20.78
C ALA A 32 21.30 -8.72 -21.22
N THR A 33 21.17 -8.47 -22.53
CA THR A 33 21.00 -7.11 -23.07
C THR A 33 19.65 -6.53 -22.65
N GLY A 34 18.56 -7.30 -22.73
CA GLY A 34 17.25 -6.88 -22.25
C GLY A 34 17.28 -6.50 -20.77
N ARG A 35 17.87 -7.35 -19.93
CA ARG A 35 18.04 -7.09 -18.49
C ARG A 35 18.93 -5.88 -18.20
N ALA A 36 19.98 -5.67 -19.00
CA ALA A 36 20.86 -4.50 -18.86
C ALA A 36 20.14 -3.21 -19.29
N VAL A 37 19.30 -3.27 -20.33
CA VAL A 37 18.46 -2.15 -20.77
C VAL A 37 17.41 -1.80 -19.72
N GLU A 38 16.75 -2.78 -19.10
CA GLU A 38 15.84 -2.57 -17.96
C GLU A 38 16.56 -1.94 -16.76
N GLY A 39 17.82 -2.29 -16.51
CA GLY A 39 18.62 -1.68 -15.44
C GLY A 39 19.15 -0.27 -15.74
N LEU A 40 19.25 0.11 -17.02
CA LEU A 40 19.78 1.41 -17.48
C LEU A 40 18.69 2.42 -17.84
N MET A 41 17.50 1.94 -18.18
CA MET A 41 16.29 2.74 -18.28
C MET A 41 15.37 2.29 -17.14
N PRO A 42 15.48 2.89 -15.93
CA PRO A 42 14.34 2.89 -15.04
C PRO A 42 13.20 3.48 -15.88
N VAL A 43 12.19 2.68 -16.21
CA VAL A 43 10.92 3.27 -16.61
C VAL A 43 10.51 4.04 -15.36
N ASP A 44 10.67 5.36 -15.37
CA ASP A 44 10.48 6.17 -14.17
C ASP A 44 9.09 5.86 -13.60
N ASP A 45 9.06 5.07 -12.52
CA ASP A 45 7.84 4.74 -11.77
C ASP A 45 7.14 6.04 -11.34
N GLU A 46 7.87 7.16 -11.27
CA GLU A 46 7.35 8.52 -11.06
C GLU A 46 6.28 8.93 -12.09
N THR A 47 6.36 8.50 -13.35
CA THR A 47 5.37 8.88 -14.39
C THR A 47 4.04 8.12 -14.24
N VAL A 48 4.03 7.05 -13.44
CA VAL A 48 2.84 6.26 -13.12
C VAL A 48 2.52 6.30 -11.63
N ALA A 49 3.27 7.04 -10.81
CA ALA A 49 3.05 7.10 -9.38
C ALA A 49 1.66 7.70 -9.05
N PRO A 50 1.05 7.27 -7.93
CA PRO A 50 -0.11 7.96 -7.40
C PRO A 50 0.22 9.38 -6.95
N PHE A 51 -0.79 10.24 -6.93
CA PHE A 51 -0.72 11.59 -6.38
C PHE A 51 -1.14 11.55 -4.91
N GLU A 52 -0.17 11.56 -4.00
CA GLU A 52 -0.49 11.60 -2.57
C GLU A 52 -1.03 12.99 -2.19
N ARG A 53 -2.23 13.00 -1.60
CA ARG A 53 -2.85 14.15 -0.95
C ARG A 53 -2.67 13.97 0.55
N THR A 54 -1.91 14.86 1.18
CA THR A 54 -1.47 14.70 2.56
C THR A 54 -2.19 15.65 3.52
N GLY A 55 -2.52 15.18 4.72
CA GLY A 55 -3.00 16.01 5.83
C GLY A 55 -2.75 15.34 7.19
N GLY A 56 -3.13 16.01 8.28
CA GLY A 56 -3.14 15.45 9.63
C GLY A 56 -4.54 15.15 10.14
N ILE A 57 -4.63 14.69 11.39
CA ILE A 57 -5.92 14.56 12.10
C ILE A 57 -6.63 15.92 12.15
N GLY A 58 -7.93 15.93 11.82
CA GLY A 58 -8.77 17.12 11.77
C GLY A 58 -8.70 17.88 10.44
N ASP A 59 -7.70 17.63 9.60
CA ASP A 59 -7.63 18.26 8.28
C ASP A 59 -8.63 17.62 7.32
N ARG A 60 -9.27 18.45 6.49
CA ARG A 60 -10.03 17.99 5.34
C ARG A 60 -9.08 17.83 4.16
N VAL A 61 -8.83 16.59 3.76
CA VAL A 61 -7.98 16.25 2.62
C VAL A 61 -8.85 16.01 1.40
N GLU A 62 -8.72 16.89 0.41
CA GLU A 62 -9.48 16.84 -0.84
C GLU A 62 -8.76 15.95 -1.87
N ALA A 63 -9.46 14.97 -2.42
CA ALA A 63 -9.05 14.16 -3.55
C ALA A 63 -10.10 14.23 -4.67
N ARG A 64 -9.72 13.87 -5.90
CA ARG A 64 -10.63 13.90 -7.06
C ARG A 64 -11.95 13.15 -6.85
N TRP A 65 -11.92 12.10 -6.03
CA TRP A 65 -13.03 11.21 -5.75
C TRP A 65 -13.84 11.59 -4.52
N GLY A 66 -13.35 12.52 -3.70
CA GLY A 66 -14.03 12.97 -2.50
C GLY A 66 -13.09 13.50 -1.44
N ASP A 67 -13.68 13.85 -0.30
CA ASP A 67 -12.97 14.41 0.84
C ASP A 67 -12.86 13.38 1.96
N VAL A 68 -11.69 13.34 2.59
CA VAL A 68 -11.41 12.52 3.77
C VAL A 68 -10.99 13.43 4.92
N GLN A 69 -11.52 13.16 6.11
CA GLN A 69 -11.09 13.82 7.34
C GLN A 69 -11.06 12.81 8.47
N VAL A 70 -9.87 12.55 9.01
CA VAL A 70 -9.71 11.74 10.23
C VAL A 70 -10.13 12.58 11.43
N THR A 71 -11.02 12.04 12.26
CA THR A 71 -11.60 12.74 13.41
C THR A 71 -10.97 12.29 14.72
N SER A 72 -10.64 11.02 14.85
CA SER A 72 -10.01 10.45 16.04
C SER A 72 -9.22 9.20 15.71
N VAL A 73 -8.26 8.89 16.58
CA VAL A 73 -7.49 7.67 16.58
C VAL A 73 -7.38 7.14 18.00
N ALA A 74 -7.52 5.84 18.18
CA ALA A 74 -7.35 5.16 19.45
C ALA A 74 -6.70 3.79 19.21
N GLY A 75 -6.19 3.17 20.26
CA GLY A 75 -5.64 1.83 20.13
C GLY A 75 -5.61 1.03 21.42
N SER A 76 -5.53 -0.28 21.26
CA SER A 76 -5.55 -1.27 22.34
C SER A 76 -5.17 -2.64 21.79
N THR A 77 -4.88 -3.60 22.68
CA THR A 77 -4.79 -5.01 22.31
C THR A 77 -6.16 -5.65 22.05
N ARG A 78 -7.25 -4.89 22.29
CA ARG A 78 -8.64 -5.34 22.12
C ARG A 78 -9.49 -4.31 21.37
N ILE A 79 -10.38 -4.82 20.52
CA ILE A 79 -11.46 -4.03 19.91
C ILE A 79 -12.79 -4.71 20.17
N GLU A 80 -13.86 -3.94 20.19
CA GLU A 80 -15.23 -4.43 20.12
C GLU A 80 -15.81 -4.04 18.77
N ASP A 81 -16.20 -5.04 17.96
CA ASP A 81 -16.82 -4.78 16.67
C ASP A 81 -18.25 -4.25 16.84
N PRO A 82 -18.86 -3.71 15.76
CA PRO A 82 -20.19 -3.11 15.90
C PRO A 82 -21.31 -4.10 16.27
N TYR A 83 -21.03 -5.41 16.27
CA TYR A 83 -21.96 -6.46 16.68
C TYR A 83 -21.71 -6.93 18.13
N GLY A 84 -20.81 -6.27 18.85
CA GLY A 84 -20.47 -6.56 20.25
C GLY A 84 -19.48 -7.71 20.43
N THR A 85 -18.80 -8.13 19.36
CA THR A 85 -17.76 -9.17 19.47
C THR A 85 -16.42 -8.55 19.82
N VAL A 86 -15.81 -9.04 20.90
CA VAL A 86 -14.47 -8.61 21.30
C VAL A 86 -13.41 -9.43 20.58
N HIS A 87 -12.52 -8.73 19.87
CA HIS A 87 -11.35 -9.30 19.21
C HIS A 87 -10.09 -8.98 20.01
N VAL A 88 -9.15 -9.93 20.07
CA VAL A 88 -7.91 -9.80 20.84
C VAL A 88 -6.73 -10.07 19.92
N THR A 89 -5.67 -9.30 20.11
CA THR A 89 -4.43 -9.45 19.35
C THR A 89 -3.18 -9.53 20.22
N GLY A 90 -2.09 -10.08 19.65
CA GLY A 90 -0.74 -9.95 20.21
C GLY A 90 0.02 -8.71 19.71
N GLY A 91 -0.56 -7.94 18.78
CA GLY A 91 -0.07 -6.62 18.36
C GLY A 91 -0.88 -5.50 19.00
N VAL A 92 -1.12 -4.43 18.24
CA VAL A 92 -1.98 -3.30 18.60
C VAL A 92 -3.03 -3.14 17.52
N TYR A 93 -4.29 -3.07 17.92
CA TYR A 93 -5.33 -2.52 17.07
C TYR A 93 -5.23 -1.01 17.09
N VAL A 94 -5.14 -0.40 15.90
CA VAL A 94 -5.29 1.04 15.71
C VAL A 94 -6.66 1.26 15.06
N VAL A 95 -7.55 1.90 15.81
CA VAL A 95 -8.90 2.28 15.37
C VAL A 95 -8.86 3.73 14.93
N VAL A 96 -9.23 3.97 13.67
CA VAL A 96 -9.28 5.30 13.08
C VAL A 96 -10.72 5.63 12.74
N ASP A 97 -11.26 6.67 13.36
CA ASP A 97 -12.54 7.25 12.99
C ASP A 97 -12.30 8.37 11.99
N TRP A 98 -13.11 8.37 10.93
CA TRP A 98 -12.97 9.36 9.88
C TRP A 98 -14.29 9.59 9.17
N THR A 99 -14.33 10.69 8.43
CA THR A 99 -15.44 11.02 7.55
C THR A 99 -15.00 10.97 6.11
N TYR A 100 -15.88 10.45 5.26
CA TYR A 100 -15.75 10.42 3.83
C TYR A 100 -16.92 11.14 3.19
N THR A 101 -16.67 12.04 2.24
CA THR A 101 -17.71 12.65 1.41
C THR A 101 -17.37 12.41 -0.05
N ALA A 102 -18.18 11.62 -0.75
CA ALA A 102 -17.96 11.36 -2.18
C ALA A 102 -18.11 12.64 -3.00
N ALA A 103 -17.33 12.76 -4.08
CA ALA A 103 -17.46 13.81 -5.07
C ALA A 103 -18.19 13.30 -6.32
N GLY A 104 -19.16 14.07 -6.81
CA GLY A 104 -19.82 13.86 -8.11
C GLY A 104 -20.82 12.70 -8.15
N GLU A 105 -20.42 11.48 -7.81
CA GLU A 105 -21.23 10.26 -7.87
C GLU A 105 -21.06 9.37 -6.63
N PRO A 106 -22.00 8.43 -6.35
CA PRO A 106 -21.87 7.54 -5.20
C PRO A 106 -20.66 6.62 -5.30
N GLN A 107 -19.81 6.60 -4.28
CA GLN A 107 -18.54 5.87 -4.30
C GLN A 107 -18.25 5.18 -2.96
N VAL A 108 -17.40 4.14 -3.00
CA VAL A 108 -16.95 3.37 -1.83
C VAL A 108 -15.44 3.52 -1.68
N PRO A 109 -14.91 4.02 -0.56
CA PRO A 109 -13.50 3.89 -0.27
C PRO A 109 -13.20 2.40 -0.05
N ALA A 110 -12.49 1.78 -0.98
CA ALA A 110 -12.31 0.34 -1.00
C ALA A 110 -10.93 -0.11 -0.53
N TYR A 111 -9.95 0.80 -0.55
CA TYR A 111 -8.61 0.55 -0.01
C TYR A 111 -8.39 1.44 1.20
N VAL A 112 -8.30 0.81 2.36
CA VAL A 112 -7.99 1.47 3.64
C VAL A 112 -6.86 0.69 4.30
N ALA A 113 -5.78 1.37 4.62
CA ALA A 113 -4.60 0.74 5.18
C ALA A 113 -3.83 1.69 6.11
N LEU A 114 -3.00 1.12 6.98
CA LEU A 114 -1.93 1.84 7.65
C LEU A 114 -0.62 1.63 6.92
N ARG A 115 0.14 2.71 6.77
CA ARG A 115 1.53 2.69 6.30
C ARG A 115 2.42 3.25 7.41
N ASP A 116 3.42 2.48 7.84
CA ASP A 116 4.36 2.95 8.84
C ASP A 116 5.53 3.75 8.23
N THR A 117 6.49 4.13 9.08
CA THR A 117 7.66 4.92 8.67
C THR A 117 8.68 4.13 7.85
N GLU A 118 8.65 2.79 7.93
CA GLU A 118 9.47 1.87 7.13
C GLU A 118 8.83 1.51 5.78
N GLY A 119 7.59 1.96 5.55
CA GLY A 119 6.81 1.66 4.34
C GLY A 119 6.09 0.31 4.38
N ARG A 120 6.03 -0.37 5.53
CA ARG A 120 5.18 -1.56 5.72
C ARG A 120 3.72 -1.14 5.65
N VAL A 121 2.91 -1.94 4.95
CA VAL A 121 1.48 -1.65 4.72
C VAL A 121 0.60 -2.74 5.34
N PHE A 122 -0.33 -2.31 6.17
CA PHE A 122 -1.29 -3.16 6.90
C PHE A 122 -2.70 -2.82 6.44
N ARG A 123 -3.36 -3.75 5.75
CA ARG A 123 -4.67 -3.51 5.11
C ARG A 123 -5.82 -3.95 5.99
N THR A 124 -6.96 -3.29 5.83
CA THR A 124 -8.23 -3.78 6.37
C THR A 124 -8.63 -5.12 5.74
N SER A 125 -9.44 -5.90 6.45
CA SER A 125 -10.01 -7.18 6.02
C SER A 125 -11.32 -7.43 6.77
N VAL A 126 -12.15 -8.35 6.27
CA VAL A 126 -13.47 -8.63 6.88
C VAL A 126 -13.39 -9.33 8.24
N GLU A 127 -12.25 -9.92 8.59
CA GLU A 127 -12.08 -10.67 9.85
C GLU A 127 -11.20 -9.88 10.82
N ARG A 128 -9.88 -9.95 10.62
CA ARG A 128 -8.91 -9.51 11.62
C ARG A 128 -8.74 -8.01 11.70
N ASN A 129 -9.04 -7.28 10.62
CA ASN A 129 -8.84 -5.83 10.51
C ASN A 129 -10.13 -5.15 10.03
N PRO A 130 -11.21 -5.16 10.84
CA PRO A 130 -12.55 -4.88 10.36
C PRO A 130 -12.69 -3.46 9.81
N TYR A 131 -13.33 -3.38 8.65
CA TYR A 131 -13.71 -2.15 7.99
C TYR A 131 -14.95 -2.39 7.13
N SER A 132 -15.88 -1.45 7.18
CA SER A 132 -17.02 -1.37 6.28
C SER A 132 -17.31 0.09 6.01
N SER A 133 -17.67 0.44 4.77
CA SER A 133 -18.19 1.76 4.44
C SER A 133 -19.73 1.81 4.52
N GLY A 134 -20.40 0.69 4.84
CA GLY A 134 -21.86 0.60 4.79
C GLY A 134 -22.44 0.80 3.39
N GLY A 135 -21.66 0.50 2.34
CA GLY A 135 -22.00 0.75 0.94
C GLY A 135 -21.49 2.10 0.41
N ALA A 136 -22.06 2.54 -0.72
CA ALA A 136 -21.63 3.77 -1.38
C ALA A 136 -22.08 5.03 -0.61
N ALA A 137 -21.13 5.91 -0.31
CA ALA A 137 -21.41 7.23 0.23
C ALA A 137 -21.98 8.14 -0.88
N GLN A 138 -22.99 8.95 -0.54
CA GLN A 138 -23.64 9.84 -1.51
C GLN A 138 -22.86 11.16 -1.65
N PRO A 139 -22.84 11.78 -2.84
CA PRO A 139 -22.24 13.08 -3.02
C PRO A 139 -22.79 14.14 -2.08
N GLY A 140 -21.90 14.89 -1.43
CA GLY A 140 -22.26 15.99 -0.54
C GLY A 140 -22.86 15.60 0.81
N ILE A 141 -22.98 14.30 1.12
CA ILE A 141 -23.41 13.81 2.43
C ILE A 141 -22.20 13.14 3.11
N PRO A 142 -21.65 13.74 4.20
CA PRO A 142 -20.58 13.11 4.94
C PRO A 142 -21.02 11.79 5.54
N ARG A 143 -20.24 10.74 5.30
CA ARG A 143 -20.37 9.44 5.92
C ARG A 143 -19.29 9.26 6.95
N ARG A 144 -19.67 8.94 8.19
CA ARG A 144 -18.77 8.52 9.25
C ARG A 144 -18.45 7.04 9.08
N VAL A 145 -17.19 6.69 9.27
CA VAL A 145 -16.66 5.33 9.13
C VAL A 145 -15.56 5.13 10.16
N ALA A 146 -15.40 3.88 10.60
CA ALA A 146 -14.30 3.45 11.44
C ALA A 146 -13.54 2.32 10.75
N ALA A 147 -12.22 2.32 10.88
CA ALA A 147 -11.37 1.22 10.45
C ALA A 147 -10.52 0.76 11.63
N ALA A 148 -10.53 -0.53 11.94
CA ALA A 148 -9.62 -1.11 12.91
C ALA A 148 -8.58 -1.96 12.19
N ILE A 149 -7.31 -1.64 12.38
CA ILE A 149 -6.20 -2.29 11.68
C ILE A 149 -5.20 -2.76 12.72
N GLU A 150 -4.98 -4.07 12.78
CA GLU A 150 -3.93 -4.63 13.60
C GLU A 150 -2.56 -4.36 12.97
N VAL A 151 -1.64 -3.88 13.80
CA VAL A 151 -0.24 -3.68 13.48
C VAL A 151 0.66 -4.18 14.61
N PRO A 152 1.92 -4.54 14.34
CA PRO A 152 2.92 -4.68 15.40
C PRO A 152 3.12 -3.34 16.13
N ALA A 153 3.47 -3.37 17.42
CA ALA A 153 3.63 -2.15 18.21
C ALA A 153 4.69 -1.18 17.63
N ASP A 154 5.77 -1.72 17.03
CA ASP A 154 6.82 -0.92 16.38
C ASP A 154 6.34 -0.16 15.12
N ALA A 155 5.17 -0.50 14.59
CA ALA A 155 4.57 0.14 13.41
C ALA A 155 3.65 1.30 13.76
N VAL A 156 3.31 1.51 15.05
CA VAL A 156 2.31 2.51 15.49
C VAL A 156 2.87 3.92 15.39
N ALA A 157 4.10 4.15 15.87
CA ALA A 157 4.71 5.47 15.89
C ALA A 157 4.92 5.99 14.46
N GLY A 158 4.34 7.16 14.16
CA GLY A 158 4.37 7.78 12.84
C GLY A 158 3.53 7.06 11.76
N ALA A 159 2.63 6.15 12.15
CA ALA A 159 1.73 5.50 11.22
C ALA A 159 0.82 6.51 10.51
N ARG A 160 0.52 6.22 9.24
CA ARG A 160 -0.34 7.04 8.38
C ARG A 160 -1.50 6.23 7.85
N LEU A 161 -2.70 6.80 7.85
CA LEU A 161 -3.84 6.24 7.16
C LEU A 161 -3.70 6.48 5.66
N VAL A 162 -3.95 5.45 4.85
CA VAL A 162 -3.94 5.49 3.40
C VAL A 162 -5.32 5.10 2.88
N VAL A 163 -5.95 5.96 2.08
CA VAL A 163 -7.30 5.76 1.54
C VAL A 163 -7.33 5.98 0.02
N THR A 164 -7.95 5.06 -0.71
CA THR A 164 -8.32 5.23 -2.12
C THR A 164 -9.53 4.36 -2.51
N LEU A 165 -10.09 4.59 -3.69
CA LEU A 165 -11.20 3.80 -4.25
C LEU A 165 -10.74 2.47 -4.84
N GLU A 166 -9.51 2.38 -5.36
CA GLU A 166 -9.04 1.17 -6.06
C GLU A 166 -8.49 0.14 -5.07
N THR A 167 -9.08 -1.06 -5.07
CA THR A 167 -8.68 -2.17 -4.20
C THR A 167 -7.31 -2.76 -4.52
N ASN A 168 -6.90 -2.74 -5.80
CA ASN A 168 -5.64 -3.31 -6.25
C ASN A 168 -4.53 -2.25 -6.20
N PRO A 169 -3.52 -2.39 -5.32
CA PRO A 169 -2.44 -1.41 -5.21
C PRO A 169 -1.56 -1.31 -6.46
N GLU A 170 -1.55 -2.33 -7.32
CA GLU A 170 -0.84 -2.26 -8.60
C GLU A 170 -1.50 -1.29 -9.60
N ASP A 171 -2.76 -0.92 -9.35
CA ASP A 171 -3.58 -0.05 -10.20
C ASP A 171 -3.85 1.32 -9.57
N HIS A 172 -3.16 1.67 -8.48
CA HIS A 172 -3.20 3.03 -7.92
C HIS A 172 -2.51 4.08 -8.81
N ARG A 173 -2.00 3.66 -9.96
CA ARG A 173 -1.18 4.47 -10.83
C ARG A 173 -1.96 5.68 -11.34
N ARG A 174 -1.40 6.88 -11.13
CA ARG A 174 -1.99 8.16 -11.57
C ARG A 174 -3.37 8.48 -10.95
N ASP A 175 -3.73 7.84 -9.85
CA ASP A 175 -4.89 8.20 -9.03
C ASP A 175 -4.47 9.10 -7.86
N ASP A 176 -5.42 9.86 -7.28
CA ASP A 176 -5.22 10.48 -5.99
C ASP A 176 -5.32 9.42 -4.89
N ILE A 177 -4.35 9.42 -3.98
CA ILE A 177 -4.38 8.66 -2.73
C ILE A 177 -4.40 9.66 -1.59
N VAL A 178 -5.32 9.52 -0.65
CA VAL A 178 -5.29 10.29 0.58
C VAL A 178 -4.35 9.61 1.57
N VAL A 179 -3.42 10.38 2.13
CA VAL A 179 -2.48 9.96 3.17
C VAL A 179 -2.60 10.88 4.37
N VAL A 180 -3.08 10.37 5.50
CA VAL A 180 -3.26 11.16 6.72
C VAL A 180 -2.24 10.75 7.77
N ASP A 181 -1.45 11.71 8.25
CA ASP A 181 -0.59 11.54 9.41
C ASP A 181 -1.45 11.48 10.68
N LEU A 182 -1.35 10.35 11.40
CA LEU A 182 -2.13 10.12 12.61
C LEU A 182 -1.49 10.76 13.85
N GLY A 183 -0.30 11.36 13.72
CA GLY A 183 0.39 12.02 14.83
C GLY A 183 0.80 11.09 15.97
N LEU A 184 0.84 9.78 15.71
CA LEU A 184 1.09 8.75 16.72
C LEU A 184 2.56 8.72 17.12
N THR A 185 2.79 8.52 18.41
CA THR A 185 4.11 8.51 19.03
C THR A 185 4.48 7.13 19.56
N GLN A 186 5.72 6.97 20.02
CA GLN A 186 6.14 5.75 20.71
C GLN A 186 5.41 5.59 22.06
N ASP A 187 5.07 6.69 22.73
CA ASP A 187 4.31 6.65 23.98
C ASP A 187 2.91 6.07 23.75
N ASP A 188 2.27 6.42 22.63
CA ASP A 188 0.99 5.81 22.21
C ASP A 188 1.14 4.32 21.94
N ALA A 189 2.20 3.93 21.22
CA ALA A 189 2.50 2.53 20.93
C ALA A 189 2.65 1.69 22.21
N ASP A 190 3.44 2.19 23.16
CA ASP A 190 3.72 1.51 24.42
C ASP A 190 2.47 1.43 25.31
N ALA A 191 1.68 2.51 25.35
CA ALA A 191 0.42 2.55 26.08
C ALA A 191 -0.60 1.55 25.50
N TRP A 192 -0.77 1.53 24.19
CA TRP A 192 -1.76 0.68 23.53
C TRP A 192 -1.38 -0.79 23.52
N ALA A 193 -0.08 -1.11 23.45
CA ALA A 193 0.43 -2.49 23.52
C ALA A 193 0.16 -3.17 24.88
N THR A 194 -0.16 -2.39 25.92
CA THR A 194 -0.51 -2.89 27.25
C THR A 194 -1.95 -2.59 27.64
N SER A 195 -2.67 -1.83 26.81
CA SER A 195 -4.08 -1.54 27.03
C SER A 195 -4.93 -2.77 26.73
N GLU A 196 -5.77 -3.11 27.69
CA GLU A 196 -6.69 -4.24 27.66
C GLU A 196 -8.15 -3.80 27.58
N GLU A 197 -8.40 -2.48 27.59
CA GLU A 197 -9.71 -1.87 27.43
C GLU A 197 -10.12 -1.95 25.95
N PRO A 198 -11.27 -2.57 25.61
CA PRO A 198 -11.71 -2.65 24.22
C PRO A 198 -11.97 -1.26 23.63
N VAL A 199 -11.44 -1.01 22.44
CA VAL A 199 -11.81 0.17 21.64
C VAL A 199 -12.98 -0.20 20.74
N GLU A 200 -14.07 0.56 20.81
CA GLU A 200 -15.25 0.33 19.98
C GLU A 200 -14.99 0.70 18.51
N VAL A 201 -15.45 -0.14 17.59
CA VAL A 201 -15.46 0.13 16.15
C VAL A 201 -16.88 0.50 15.73
N ALA A 202 -17.11 1.76 15.38
CA ALA A 202 -18.44 2.26 15.08
C ALA A 202 -18.99 1.73 13.74
N GLU A 203 -20.32 1.54 13.66
CA GLU A 203 -21.00 1.30 12.38
C GLU A 203 -20.95 2.54 11.48
N PRO A 204 -20.85 2.37 10.15
CA PRO A 204 -20.95 3.46 9.21
C PRO A 204 -22.31 4.16 9.28
N ALA A 205 -22.28 5.50 9.29
CA ALA A 205 -23.50 6.30 9.37
C ALA A 205 -23.40 7.59 8.55
N ASP A 206 -24.49 7.96 7.88
CA ASP A 206 -24.59 9.22 7.14
C ASP A 206 -24.92 10.40 8.08
N GLY A 207 -24.41 11.58 7.75
CA GLY A 207 -24.68 12.85 8.43
C GLY A 207 -23.67 13.22 9.52
N PRO A 208 -23.85 14.40 10.16
CA PRO A 208 -22.98 14.86 11.24
C PRO A 208 -23.13 13.97 12.47
N GLY A 209 -22.02 13.74 13.19
CA GLY A 209 -22.00 12.99 14.47
C GLY A 209 -23.06 13.49 15.43
N ALA A 210 -23.62 12.61 16.27
CA ALA A 210 -24.36 13.09 17.43
C ALA A 210 -23.39 13.98 18.23
N ALA A 211 -23.77 15.22 18.52
CA ALA A 211 -23.01 16.05 19.43
C ALA A 211 -23.10 15.41 20.82
N SER A 212 -22.01 14.77 21.25
CA SER A 212 -21.82 14.28 22.61
C SER A 212 -21.60 15.45 23.57
#